data_AF-A0A2A2PXQ1-F1
#
_entry.id   AF-A0A2A2PXQ1-F1
#
_cell.length_a   1.000
_cell.length_b   1.000
_cell.length_c   1.000
_cell.angle_alpha   90.00
_cell.angle_beta   90.00
_cell.angle_gamma   90.00
#
_symmetry.space_group_name_H-M   'P 1'
#
loop_
_entity.id
_entity.type
_entity.pdbx_description
1 polymer ?
#
loop_
_entity_poly.entity_id
_entity_poly.type
_entity_poly.pdbx_seq_one_letter_code
_entity_poly.pdbx_strand_id
1 'polypeptide(L)'
;MLMRGLNQKKGVDLVVSPSTVTRSGQQSKIEIIREFIYPTEYEPPELPNTISTPVLVNVVTGEVRNGTPPLVPITPANPTSFETRPVGVVLDVLPTVSADRYYVDIALNPSVTDFDGFINYGTPITSSAPSTLTGGSSVVEITPNQILMPVFSVMKTETNLTIADGSTLVIGGMLQEKVQKVQDKTKILGDLPIFGRMFQSEAYAPVRTAVVFLVTVKVVDPTGKPFRDR
;
A
#
# COMPACT_ATOMS: atom_id res chain seq x y z
N MET A 1 13.81 -12.75 34.12
CA MET A 1 13.28 -11.58 33.38
C MET A 1 13.88 -11.59 31.99
N LEU A 2 13.08 -11.38 30.94
CA LEU A 2 13.58 -11.16 29.59
C LEU A 2 13.35 -9.68 29.25
N MET A 3 14.40 -8.87 29.24
CA MET A 3 14.31 -7.49 28.75
C MET A 3 14.50 -7.50 27.23
N ARG A 4 13.60 -6.85 26.49
CA ARG A 4 13.70 -6.65 25.05
C ARG A 4 13.76 -5.15 24.76
N GLY A 5 14.73 -4.74 23.96
CA GLY A 5 14.86 -3.38 23.47
C GLY A 5 15.37 -3.44 22.03
N LEU A 6 14.68 -2.78 21.13
CA LEU A 6 15.06 -2.68 19.72
C LEU A 6 14.98 -1.21 19.32
N ASN A 7 16.07 -0.67 18.80
CA ASN A 7 16.10 0.64 18.18
C ASN A 7 16.65 0.48 16.77
N GLN A 8 15.76 0.50 15.79
CA GLN A 8 16.10 0.30 14.39
C GLN A 8 15.68 1.52 13.57
N LYS A 9 16.65 2.15 12.93
CA LYS A 9 16.42 3.20 11.93
C LYS A 9 16.51 2.56 10.54
N LYS A 10 15.40 2.48 9.83
CA LYS A 10 15.37 2.05 8.43
C LYS A 10 15.50 3.28 7.54
N GLY A 11 16.56 3.36 6.75
CA GLY A 11 16.66 4.32 5.64
C GLY A 11 16.07 3.67 4.41
N VAL A 12 15.10 4.33 3.76
CA VAL A 12 14.61 3.92 2.44
C VAL A 12 14.96 5.08 1.52
N ASP A 13 15.80 4.80 0.53
CA ASP A 13 16.26 5.75 -0.48
C ASP A 13 15.72 5.28 -1.82
N LEU A 14 14.58 5.83 -2.24
CA LEU A 14 14.04 5.58 -3.59
C LEU A 14 14.41 6.77 -4.46
N VAL A 15 15.54 6.67 -5.16
CA VAL A 15 15.95 7.64 -6.18
C VAL A 15 15.59 7.08 -7.55
N VAL A 16 14.70 7.78 -8.26
CA VAL A 16 14.48 7.56 -9.69
C VAL A 16 14.84 8.85 -10.41
N SER A 17 15.70 8.76 -11.42
CA SER A 17 16.22 9.93 -12.16
C SER A 17 15.97 9.78 -13.66
N PRO A 18 14.71 9.94 -14.11
CA PRO A 18 14.41 9.91 -15.54
C PRO A 18 15.04 11.13 -16.24
N SER A 19 15.55 10.94 -17.45
CA SER A 19 16.12 12.01 -18.27
C SER A 19 15.75 11.85 -19.73
N THR A 20 15.50 12.95 -20.43
CA THR A 20 15.24 12.99 -21.88
C THR A 20 15.94 14.18 -22.51
N VAL A 21 16.16 14.09 -23.82
CA VAL A 21 16.72 15.15 -24.65
C VAL A 21 15.77 15.37 -25.82
N THR A 22 15.23 16.58 -25.96
CA THR A 22 14.36 16.96 -27.07
C THR A 22 14.75 18.30 -27.66
N ARG A 23 14.20 18.60 -28.84
CA ARG A 23 14.32 19.94 -29.44
C ARG A 23 13.42 20.92 -28.70
N SER A 24 13.78 22.21 -28.78
CA SER A 24 12.93 23.29 -28.30
C SER A 24 11.54 23.21 -28.95
N GLY A 25 10.50 23.28 -28.14
CA GLY A 25 9.09 23.19 -28.55
C GLY A 25 8.58 21.77 -28.81
N GLN A 26 9.39 20.73 -28.59
CA GLN A 26 8.98 19.33 -28.80
C GLN A 26 8.72 18.63 -27.46
N GLN A 27 7.49 18.12 -27.30
CA GLN A 27 7.10 17.36 -26.12
C GLN A 27 7.85 16.01 -26.05
N SER A 28 8.28 15.64 -24.85
CA SER A 28 8.78 14.31 -24.49
C SER A 28 7.91 13.70 -23.41
N LYS A 29 7.67 12.40 -23.55
CA LYS A 29 7.06 11.57 -22.50
C LYS A 29 8.02 10.45 -22.13
N ILE A 30 8.25 10.26 -20.83
CA ILE A 30 9.03 9.15 -20.29
C ILE A 30 8.13 8.37 -19.33
N GLU A 31 8.01 7.08 -19.54
CA GLU A 31 7.27 6.18 -18.65
C GLU A 31 8.21 5.09 -18.15
N ILE A 32 8.49 5.11 -16.84
CA ILE A 32 9.22 4.05 -16.13
C ILE A 32 8.22 3.42 -15.18
N ILE A 33 7.38 2.55 -15.73
CA ILE A 33 6.23 1.96 -15.04
C ILE A 33 6.31 0.44 -15.04
N ARG A 34 5.69 -0.16 -14.02
CA ARG A 34 5.32 -1.56 -13.96
C ARG A 34 3.80 -1.64 -13.95
N GLU A 35 3.24 -2.54 -14.73
CA GLU A 35 1.80 -2.79 -14.71
C GLU A 35 1.45 -3.66 -13.50
N PHE A 36 0.67 -3.10 -12.58
CA PHE A 36 0.15 -3.80 -11.42
C PHE A 36 -1.26 -4.29 -11.73
N ILE A 37 -1.42 -5.62 -11.79
CA ILE A 37 -2.72 -6.26 -12.04
C ILE A 37 -3.46 -6.51 -10.72
N TYR A 38 -4.76 -6.20 -10.67
CA TYR A 38 -5.61 -6.49 -9.52
C TYR A 38 -7.04 -6.84 -9.93
N PRO A 39 -7.73 -7.68 -9.14
CA PRO A 39 -9.12 -8.03 -9.41
C PRO A 39 -10.08 -6.90 -9.05
N THR A 40 -11.10 -6.68 -9.89
CA THR A 40 -12.14 -5.65 -9.70
C THR A 40 -13.51 -6.24 -9.41
N GLU A 41 -13.76 -7.47 -9.85
CA GLU A 41 -15.01 -8.19 -9.63
C GLU A 41 -14.73 -9.56 -9.00
N TYR A 42 -15.66 -9.97 -8.13
CA TYR A 42 -15.60 -11.23 -7.40
C TYR A 42 -16.95 -11.92 -7.49
N GLU A 43 -16.93 -13.22 -7.71
CA GLU A 43 -18.12 -14.06 -7.57
C GLU A 43 -18.51 -14.15 -6.08
N PRO A 44 -19.81 -14.05 -5.74
CA PRO A 44 -20.25 -14.19 -4.35
C PRO A 44 -19.96 -15.60 -3.81
N PRO A 45 -19.69 -15.74 -2.49
CA PRO A 45 -19.47 -17.06 -1.90
C PRO A 45 -20.75 -17.89 -1.95
N GLU A 46 -20.61 -19.16 -2.32
CA GLU A 46 -21.73 -20.11 -2.41
C GLU A 46 -21.82 -20.99 -1.16
N LEU A 47 -23.05 -21.14 -0.65
CA LEU A 47 -23.38 -22.12 0.38
C LEU A 47 -23.90 -23.39 -0.29
N PRO A 48 -23.46 -24.60 0.09
CA PRO A 48 -24.00 -25.83 -0.47
C PRO A 48 -25.51 -25.96 -0.25
N ASN A 49 -26.25 -26.24 -1.32
CA ASN A 49 -27.72 -26.27 -1.34
C ASN A 49 -28.33 -27.51 -0.65
N THR A 50 -27.51 -28.47 -0.22
CA THR A 50 -27.98 -29.72 0.41
C THR A 50 -27.24 -29.97 1.72
N ILE A 51 -27.97 -29.83 2.83
CA ILE A 51 -27.48 -30.12 4.18
C ILE A 51 -28.11 -31.44 4.61
N SER A 52 -27.40 -32.55 4.42
CA SER A 52 -27.80 -33.85 4.98
C SER A 52 -27.34 -33.90 6.43
N THR A 53 -28.28 -33.80 7.38
CA THR A 53 -27.95 -34.08 8.80
C THR A 53 -27.89 -35.59 8.99
N PRO A 54 -26.80 -36.15 9.53
CA PRO A 54 -26.73 -37.58 9.76
C PRO A 54 -27.78 -37.97 10.80
N VAL A 55 -28.71 -38.84 10.45
CA VAL A 55 -29.69 -39.39 11.40
C VAL A 55 -29.00 -40.51 12.17
N LEU A 56 -28.84 -40.33 13.48
CA LEU A 56 -28.30 -41.33 14.38
C LEU A 56 -29.46 -42.13 14.97
N VAL A 57 -29.47 -43.44 14.72
CA VAL A 57 -30.45 -44.37 15.30
C VAL A 57 -29.75 -45.14 16.41
N ASN A 58 -30.23 -44.99 17.64
CA ASN A 58 -29.77 -45.84 18.74
C ASN A 58 -30.34 -47.25 18.54
N VAL A 59 -29.47 -48.20 18.16
CA VAL A 59 -29.84 -49.59 17.81
C VAL A 59 -30.45 -50.35 18.99
N VAL A 60 -30.27 -49.88 20.23
CA VAL A 60 -30.79 -50.51 21.45
C VAL A 60 -32.11 -49.87 21.92
N THR A 61 -32.23 -48.54 21.91
CA THR A 61 -33.42 -47.84 22.45
C THR A 61 -34.45 -47.42 21.39
N GLY A 62 -34.11 -47.54 20.10
CA GLY A 62 -34.96 -47.10 18.99
C GLY A 62 -35.10 -45.56 18.87
N GLU A 63 -34.38 -44.80 19.70
CA GLU A 63 -34.40 -43.34 19.67
C GLU A 63 -33.70 -42.83 18.40
N VAL A 64 -34.40 -41.97 17.67
CA VAL A 64 -33.89 -41.26 16.50
C VAL A 64 -33.41 -39.88 16.95
N ARG A 65 -32.13 -39.58 16.78
CA ARG A 65 -31.55 -38.26 17.05
C ARG A 65 -30.94 -37.71 15.76
N ASN A 66 -31.18 -36.43 15.48
CA ASN A 66 -30.38 -35.73 14.49
C ASN A 66 -28.96 -35.59 15.04
N GLY A 67 -27.99 -36.15 14.33
CA GLY A 67 -26.58 -35.95 14.62
C GLY A 67 -26.15 -34.51 14.36
N THR A 68 -24.94 -34.17 14.79
CA THR A 68 -24.37 -32.83 14.54
C THR A 68 -24.25 -32.60 13.02
N PRO A 69 -24.72 -31.47 12.48
CA PRO A 69 -24.49 -31.13 11.09
C PRO A 69 -22.98 -31.10 10.81
N PRO A 70 -22.50 -31.72 9.71
CA PRO A 70 -21.09 -31.63 9.35
C PRO A 70 -20.70 -30.18 9.03
N LEU A 71 -19.43 -29.85 9.23
CA LEU A 71 -18.85 -28.61 8.69
C LEU A 71 -19.05 -28.62 7.17
N VAL A 72 -19.87 -27.70 6.65
CA VAL A 72 -20.11 -27.57 5.22
C VAL A 72 -18.92 -26.85 4.57
N PRO A 73 -18.38 -27.36 3.44
CA PRO A 73 -17.39 -26.61 2.68
C PRO A 73 -18.09 -25.40 2.05
N ILE A 74 -17.62 -24.21 2.37
CA ILE A 74 -18.06 -22.96 1.74
C ILE A 74 -17.01 -22.60 0.69
N THR A 75 -17.44 -22.26 -0.52
CA THR A 75 -16.53 -21.72 -1.53
C THR A 75 -16.40 -20.21 -1.29
N PRO A 76 -15.20 -19.68 -0.98
CA PRO A 76 -15.00 -18.24 -0.78
C PRO A 76 -15.19 -17.47 -2.09
N ALA A 77 -15.23 -16.13 -2.00
CA ALA A 77 -15.28 -15.29 -3.17
C ALA A 77 -14.05 -15.51 -4.09
N ASN A 78 -14.28 -15.77 -5.37
CA ASN A 78 -13.22 -15.93 -6.37
C ASN A 78 -13.18 -14.72 -7.33
N PRO A 79 -12.00 -14.23 -7.73
CA PRO A 79 -11.90 -13.08 -8.63
C PRO A 79 -12.22 -13.46 -10.07
N THR A 80 -13.05 -12.66 -10.75
CA THR A 80 -13.55 -12.95 -12.10
C THR A 80 -13.06 -11.95 -13.16
N SER A 81 -12.74 -10.72 -12.77
CA SER A 81 -12.28 -9.65 -13.66
C SER A 81 -11.01 -8.98 -13.11
N PHE A 82 -10.10 -8.60 -14.00
CA PHE A 82 -8.81 -7.99 -13.66
C PHE A 82 -8.58 -6.70 -14.43
N GLU A 83 -8.04 -5.70 -13.73
CA GLU A 83 -7.60 -4.43 -14.30
C GLU A 83 -6.11 -4.23 -14.04
N THR A 84 -5.42 -3.54 -14.95
CA THR A 84 -4.02 -3.14 -14.77
C THR A 84 -3.92 -1.66 -14.44
N ARG A 85 -3.03 -1.33 -13.50
CA ARG A 85 -2.68 0.05 -13.16
C ARG A 85 -1.19 0.27 -13.26
N PRO A 86 -0.73 1.34 -13.93
CA PRO A 86 0.70 1.66 -13.99
C PRO A 86 1.20 2.20 -12.65
N VAL A 87 2.24 1.55 -12.10
CA VAL A 87 2.95 1.95 -10.88
C VAL A 87 4.39 2.30 -11.26
N GLY A 88 4.85 3.50 -10.91
CA GLY A 88 6.18 3.99 -11.27
C GLY A 88 6.18 5.49 -11.57
N VAL A 89 7.15 5.92 -12.37
CA VAL A 89 7.36 7.34 -12.69
C VAL A 89 6.95 7.62 -14.12
N VAL A 90 6.07 8.60 -14.30
CA VAL A 90 5.71 9.17 -15.59
C VAL A 90 6.16 10.63 -15.59
N LEU A 91 6.88 11.03 -16.62
CA LEU A 91 7.36 12.40 -16.81
C LEU A 91 6.94 12.90 -18.18
N ASP A 92 6.03 13.86 -18.19
CA ASP A 92 5.70 14.65 -19.37
C ASP A 92 6.42 16.00 -19.28
N VAL A 93 7.16 16.35 -20.33
CA VAL A 93 7.94 17.58 -20.39
C VAL A 93 7.86 18.23 -21.77
N LEU A 94 7.64 19.55 -21.79
CA LEU A 94 7.73 20.38 -22.98
C LEU A 94 8.72 21.53 -22.71
N PRO A 95 9.97 21.42 -23.20
CA PRO A 95 10.95 22.46 -23.05
C PRO A 95 10.90 23.45 -24.23
N THR A 96 11.01 24.74 -23.92
CA THR A 96 11.16 25.83 -24.89
C THR A 96 12.36 26.69 -24.48
N VAL A 97 13.36 26.74 -25.34
CA VAL A 97 14.59 27.51 -25.11
C VAL A 97 14.32 28.97 -25.46
N SER A 98 14.69 29.88 -24.54
CA SER A 98 14.59 31.32 -24.76
C SER A 98 15.55 31.79 -25.87
N ALA A 99 15.26 32.95 -26.48
CA ALA A 99 16.07 33.54 -27.54
C ALA A 99 17.55 33.70 -27.13
N ASP A 100 17.79 34.06 -25.87
CA ASP A 100 19.13 34.28 -25.31
C ASP A 100 19.86 32.97 -24.97
N ARG A 101 19.18 31.81 -25.04
CA ARG A 101 19.70 30.46 -24.71
C ARG A 101 20.22 30.28 -23.28
N TYR A 102 20.11 31.29 -22.43
CA TYR A 102 20.43 31.21 -21.00
C TYR A 102 19.32 30.62 -20.14
N TYR A 103 18.08 30.73 -20.60
CA TYR A 103 16.91 30.26 -19.88
C TYR A 103 16.13 29.25 -20.73
N VAL A 104 15.55 28.28 -20.06
CA VAL A 104 14.65 27.30 -20.65
C VAL A 104 13.34 27.36 -19.88
N ASP A 105 12.27 27.68 -20.59
CA ASP A 105 10.92 27.56 -20.08
C ASP A 105 10.47 26.12 -20.26
N ILE A 106 9.92 25.53 -19.20
CA ILE A 106 9.55 24.12 -19.17
C ILE A 106 8.15 23.99 -18.60
N ALA A 107 7.26 23.38 -19.37
CA ALA A 107 6.03 22.80 -18.83
C ALA A 107 6.34 21.37 -18.37
N LEU A 108 6.27 21.14 -17.06
CA LEU A 108 6.64 19.88 -16.43
C LEU A 108 5.47 19.29 -15.66
N ASN A 109 5.11 18.06 -16.00
CA ASN A 109 4.04 17.31 -15.36
C ASN A 109 4.58 15.95 -14.86
N PRO A 110 5.35 15.90 -13.76
CA PRO A 110 5.79 14.63 -13.19
C PRO A 110 4.65 13.96 -12.42
N SER A 111 4.57 12.63 -12.53
CA SER A 111 3.67 11.79 -11.75
C SER A 111 4.43 10.56 -11.24
N VAL A 112 4.38 10.32 -9.93
CA VAL A 112 4.96 9.15 -9.28
C VAL A 112 3.83 8.38 -8.61
N THR A 113 3.65 7.13 -9.00
CA THR A 113 2.69 6.21 -8.40
C THR A 113 3.44 5.11 -7.68
N ASP A 114 3.12 4.88 -6.42
CA ASP A 114 3.66 3.79 -5.61
C ASP A 114 2.54 2.93 -5.02
N PHE A 115 2.86 1.70 -4.67
CA PHE A 115 1.93 0.74 -4.06
C PHE A 115 2.08 0.78 -2.52
N ASP A 116 1.00 1.13 -1.81
CA ASP A 116 1.00 1.31 -0.36
C ASP A 116 0.63 0.00 0.39
N GLY A 117 -0.13 -0.89 -0.24
CA GLY A 117 -0.55 -2.16 0.36
C GLY A 117 -1.93 -2.59 -0.09
N PHE A 118 -2.53 -3.51 0.68
CA PHE A 118 -3.89 -3.98 0.44
C PHE A 118 -4.81 -3.61 1.60
N ILE A 119 -6.05 -3.24 1.29
CA ILE A 119 -7.16 -3.18 2.24
C ILE A 119 -8.05 -4.40 2.02
N ASN A 120 -8.36 -5.12 3.10
CA ASN A 120 -9.31 -6.22 3.07
C ASN A 120 -10.75 -5.69 3.22
N TYR A 121 -11.57 -5.86 2.19
CA TYR A 121 -13.00 -5.56 2.19
C TYR A 121 -13.86 -6.79 2.44
N GLY A 122 -13.23 -7.95 2.58
CA GLY A 122 -13.88 -9.22 2.87
C GLY A 122 -14.37 -9.31 4.31
N THR A 123 -15.55 -9.91 4.49
CA THR A 123 -16.08 -10.25 5.82
C THR A 123 -15.90 -11.75 6.08
N PRO A 124 -15.40 -12.16 7.26
CA PRO A 124 -15.30 -13.56 7.61
C PRO A 124 -16.67 -14.24 7.59
N ILE A 125 -16.71 -15.46 7.06
CA ILE A 125 -17.89 -16.30 7.01
C ILE A 125 -17.87 -17.21 8.24
N THR A 126 -18.89 -17.09 9.08
CA THR A 126 -19.01 -17.82 10.34
C THR A 126 -20.22 -18.74 10.36
N SER A 127 -20.12 -19.92 10.98
CA SER A 127 -21.26 -20.79 11.28
C SER A 127 -21.47 -20.92 12.78
N SER A 128 -22.67 -21.33 13.19
CA SER A 128 -22.96 -21.72 14.56
C SER A 128 -22.74 -23.22 14.74
N ALA A 129 -21.86 -23.60 15.66
CA ALA A 129 -21.65 -24.97 16.08
C ALA A 129 -22.10 -25.14 17.54
N PRO A 130 -22.69 -26.29 17.92
CA PRO A 130 -23.07 -26.55 19.30
C PRO A 130 -21.80 -26.68 20.18
N SER A 131 -21.69 -25.84 21.21
CA SER A 131 -20.61 -25.92 22.19
C SER A 131 -20.91 -26.99 23.23
N THR A 132 -20.08 -28.03 23.28
CA THR A 132 -20.20 -29.11 24.28
C THR A 132 -19.80 -28.68 25.69
N LEU A 133 -19.19 -27.49 25.85
CA LEU A 133 -18.67 -27.00 27.13
C LEU A 133 -19.61 -26.03 27.86
N THR A 134 -20.44 -25.27 27.14
CA THR A 134 -21.31 -24.21 27.71
C THR A 134 -22.81 -24.38 27.43
N GLY A 135 -23.22 -25.43 26.71
CA GLY A 135 -24.64 -25.70 26.43
C GLY A 135 -25.32 -24.67 25.53
N GLY A 136 -24.56 -23.86 24.79
CA GLY A 136 -25.03 -22.84 23.85
C GLY A 136 -24.39 -22.98 22.46
N SER A 137 -24.76 -22.10 21.53
CA SER A 137 -24.15 -22.04 20.20
C SER A 137 -22.87 -21.20 20.24
N SER A 138 -21.75 -21.78 19.80
CA SER A 138 -20.50 -21.06 19.57
C SER A 138 -20.37 -20.70 18.09
N VAL A 139 -20.07 -19.43 17.82
CA VAL A 139 -19.78 -18.96 16.45
C VAL A 139 -18.36 -19.37 16.09
N VAL A 140 -18.22 -20.12 15.00
CA VAL A 140 -16.93 -20.60 14.47
C VAL A 140 -16.71 -19.96 13.11
N GLU A 141 -15.55 -19.32 12.93
CA GLU A 141 -15.10 -18.82 11.62
C GLU A 141 -14.74 -20.01 10.72
N ILE A 142 -15.43 -20.15 9.58
CA ILE A 142 -15.13 -21.20 8.58
C ILE A 142 -14.10 -20.68 7.58
N THR A 143 -14.24 -19.43 7.15
CA THR A 143 -13.34 -18.83 6.16
C THR A 143 -13.21 -17.33 6.38
N PRO A 144 -12.00 -16.77 6.23
CA PRO A 144 -11.78 -15.33 6.40
C PRO A 144 -12.29 -14.49 5.22
N ASN A 145 -12.55 -15.13 4.06
CA ASN A 145 -13.09 -14.54 2.83
C ASN A 145 -12.43 -13.20 2.47
N GLN A 146 -11.11 -13.18 2.38
CA GLN A 146 -10.35 -11.94 2.21
C GLN A 146 -10.50 -11.40 0.78
N ILE A 147 -11.06 -10.20 0.65
CA ILE A 147 -11.17 -9.46 -0.62
C ILE A 147 -10.16 -8.31 -0.55
N LEU A 148 -8.95 -8.57 -1.05
CA LEU A 148 -7.83 -7.64 -0.97
C LEU A 148 -7.85 -6.69 -2.17
N MET A 149 -8.00 -5.39 -1.91
CA MET A 149 -7.91 -4.34 -2.93
C MET A 149 -6.63 -3.53 -2.71
N PRO A 150 -5.82 -3.29 -3.75
CA PRO A 150 -4.60 -2.51 -3.62
C PRO A 150 -4.90 -1.03 -3.40
N VAL A 151 -4.06 -0.39 -2.59
CA VAL A 151 -4.04 1.06 -2.39
C VAL A 151 -2.78 1.61 -3.03
N PHE A 152 -2.93 2.69 -3.78
CA PHE A 152 -1.82 3.37 -4.46
C PHE A 152 -1.69 4.79 -3.95
N SER A 153 -0.45 5.21 -3.70
CA SER A 153 -0.11 6.60 -3.44
C SER A 153 0.30 7.25 -4.76
N VAL A 154 -0.33 8.36 -5.13
CA VAL A 154 -0.03 9.09 -6.36
C VAL A 154 0.40 10.51 -6.02
N MET A 155 1.57 10.89 -6.50
CA MET A 155 2.13 12.23 -6.37
C MET A 155 2.26 12.84 -7.76
N LYS A 156 1.46 13.86 -8.04
CA LYS A 156 1.45 14.56 -9.32
C LYS A 156 1.68 16.05 -9.09
N THR A 157 2.41 16.67 -10.00
CA THR A 157 2.62 18.13 -10.01
C THR A 157 2.45 18.64 -11.43
N GLU A 158 1.91 19.84 -11.60
CA GLU A 158 1.76 20.49 -12.91
C GLU A 158 2.26 21.92 -12.76
N THR A 159 3.41 22.21 -13.37
CA THR A 159 4.09 23.50 -13.19
C THR A 159 4.78 23.97 -14.46
N ASN A 160 4.72 25.26 -14.71
CA ASN A 160 5.52 25.94 -15.73
C ASN A 160 6.64 26.72 -15.03
N LEU A 161 7.87 26.50 -15.47
CA LEU A 161 9.07 26.94 -14.76
C LEU A 161 10.08 27.49 -15.75
N THR A 162 10.78 28.56 -15.37
CA THR A 162 11.93 29.07 -16.13
C THR A 162 13.19 28.72 -15.37
N ILE A 163 14.06 27.91 -15.98
CA ILE A 163 15.29 27.42 -15.35
C ILE A 163 16.50 27.90 -16.17
N ALA A 164 17.52 28.44 -15.50
CA ALA A 164 18.76 28.84 -16.15
C ALA A 164 19.59 27.61 -16.58
N ASP A 165 20.34 27.71 -17.68
CA ASP A 165 21.16 26.60 -18.19
C ASP A 165 22.14 26.07 -17.14
N GLY A 166 22.07 24.76 -16.90
CA GLY A 166 22.89 24.05 -15.92
C GLY A 166 22.46 24.22 -14.47
N SER A 167 21.35 24.92 -14.19
CA SER A 167 20.81 25.08 -12.84
C SER A 167 19.81 23.96 -12.50
N THR A 168 19.70 23.68 -11.20
CA THR A 168 18.72 22.73 -10.65
C THR A 168 17.67 23.50 -9.87
N LEU A 169 16.40 23.25 -10.18
CA LEU A 169 15.26 23.82 -9.45
C LEU A 169 14.54 22.71 -8.68
N VAL A 170 14.09 23.06 -7.47
CA VAL A 170 13.22 22.22 -6.65
C VAL A 170 11.77 22.64 -6.91
N ILE A 171 10.94 21.72 -7.42
CA ILE A 171 9.59 22.05 -7.90
C ILE A 171 8.53 21.78 -6.83
N GLY A 172 8.88 21.02 -5.79
CA GLY A 172 8.02 20.79 -4.65
C GLY A 172 8.36 19.48 -3.96
N GLY A 173 7.67 19.25 -2.84
CA GLY A 173 7.76 18.01 -2.11
C GLY A 173 6.67 17.83 -1.06
N MET A 174 6.41 16.58 -0.68
CA MET A 174 5.52 16.22 0.43
C MET A 174 6.36 15.65 1.55
N LEU A 175 6.28 16.24 2.74
CA LEU A 175 6.80 15.66 3.97
C LEU A 175 5.62 15.11 4.77
N GLN A 176 5.58 13.79 4.92
CA GLN A 176 4.60 13.10 5.74
C GLN A 176 5.32 12.52 6.95
N GLU A 177 4.84 12.84 8.15
CA GLU A 177 5.32 12.23 9.39
C GLU A 177 4.16 11.45 10.05
N LYS A 178 4.38 10.16 10.26
CA LYS A 178 3.44 9.27 10.96
C LYS A 178 4.12 8.80 12.25
N VAL A 179 3.59 9.23 13.39
CA VAL A 179 4.10 8.81 14.70
C VAL A 179 3.17 7.74 15.28
N GLN A 180 3.66 6.51 15.41
CA GLN A 180 2.94 5.46 16.13
C GLN A 180 3.57 5.28 17.51
N LYS A 181 2.79 5.58 18.56
CA LYS A 181 3.16 5.35 19.96
C LYS A 181 2.22 4.30 20.54
N VAL A 182 2.77 3.17 20.96
CA VAL A 182 2.05 2.12 21.69
C VAL A 182 2.62 2.06 23.10
N GLN A 183 1.75 2.16 24.10
CA GLN A 183 2.14 2.12 25.50
C GLN A 183 1.30 1.05 26.20
N ASP A 184 1.95 -0.05 26.58
CA ASP A 184 1.36 -1.10 27.37
C ASP A 184 1.84 -0.99 28.81
N LYS A 185 0.92 -0.90 29.76
CA LYS A 185 1.25 -0.83 31.19
C LYS A 185 0.34 -1.70 32.04
N THR A 186 0.89 -2.25 33.12
CA THR A 186 0.12 -2.98 34.13
C THR A 186 -0.63 -2.00 35.05
N LYS A 187 -1.94 -2.22 35.27
CA LYS A 187 -2.88 -1.27 35.91
C LYS A 187 -2.47 -0.74 37.30
N ILE A 188 -1.65 -1.47 38.07
CA ILE A 188 -1.24 -1.07 39.44
C ILE A 188 0.28 -0.84 39.51
N LEU A 189 1.06 -1.76 38.95
CA LEU A 189 2.52 -1.74 39.09
C LEU A 189 3.21 -0.76 38.12
N GLY A 190 2.57 -0.38 37.01
CA GLY A 190 3.15 0.49 35.99
C GLY A 190 3.28 1.96 36.39
N ASP A 191 2.48 2.44 37.35
CA ASP A 191 2.44 3.86 37.74
C ASP A 191 3.33 4.18 38.96
N LEU A 192 4.11 3.21 39.47
CA LEU A 192 5.05 3.42 40.57
C LEU A 192 6.26 4.26 40.13
N PRO A 193 6.62 5.35 40.84
CA PRO A 193 7.65 6.32 40.42
C PRO A 193 9.08 5.76 40.36
N ILE A 194 9.35 4.60 40.98
CA ILE A 194 10.68 3.97 41.02
C ILE A 194 10.71 2.63 40.26
N PHE A 195 9.64 1.84 40.34
CA PHE A 195 9.60 0.48 39.78
C PHE A 195 8.71 0.34 38.55
N GLY A 196 7.89 1.35 38.21
CA GLY A 196 6.88 1.27 37.16
C GLY A 196 7.43 0.99 35.77
N ARG A 197 8.66 1.43 35.48
CA ARG A 197 9.33 1.20 34.19
C ARG A 197 9.62 -0.27 33.90
N MET A 198 9.73 -1.14 34.93
CA MET A 198 9.87 -2.59 34.72
C MET A 198 8.54 -3.29 34.38
N PHE A 199 7.41 -2.60 34.54
CA PHE A 199 6.06 -3.13 34.32
C PHE A 199 5.29 -2.42 33.19
N GLN A 200 6.01 -1.63 32.38
CA GLN A 200 5.50 -1.00 31.17
C GLN A 200 6.40 -1.29 29.97
N SER A 201 5.78 -1.38 28.79
CA SER A 201 6.44 -1.50 27.49
C SER A 201 6.00 -0.34 26.62
N GLU A 202 6.97 0.33 26.01
CA GLU A 202 6.72 1.44 25.10
C GLU A 202 7.32 1.10 23.73
N ALA A 203 6.51 1.17 22.69
CA ALA A 203 6.96 1.11 21.31
C ALA A 203 6.74 2.47 20.65
N TYR A 204 7.82 3.02 20.10
CA TYR A 204 7.83 4.29 19.38
C TYR A 204 8.39 4.05 17.97
N ALA A 205 7.55 4.23 16.96
CA ALA A 205 7.90 4.01 15.56
C ALA A 205 7.50 5.25 14.73
N PRO A 206 8.38 6.25 14.61
CA PRO A 206 8.17 7.37 13.70
C PRO A 206 8.54 6.94 12.27
N VAL A 207 7.61 7.12 11.34
CA VAL A 207 7.84 6.95 9.90
C VAL A 207 7.77 8.32 9.25
N ARG A 208 8.85 8.71 8.56
CA ARG A 208 8.94 9.98 7.83
C ARG A 208 9.15 9.68 6.36
N THR A 209 8.27 10.20 5.52
CA THR A 209 8.34 10.09 4.07
C THR A 209 8.51 11.49 3.50
N ALA A 210 9.59 11.72 2.76
CA ALA A 210 9.85 12.97 2.06
C ALA A 210 10.01 12.67 0.58
N VAL A 211 9.17 13.28 -0.25
CA VAL A 211 9.29 13.19 -1.70
C VAL A 211 9.60 14.58 -2.22
N VAL A 212 10.62 14.70 -3.07
CA VAL A 212 11.06 15.99 -3.63
C VAL A 212 11.33 15.83 -5.12
N PHE A 213 10.81 16.76 -5.93
CA PHE A 213 11.10 16.81 -7.35
C PHE A 213 12.27 17.76 -7.62
N LEU A 214 13.36 17.20 -8.12
CA LEU A 214 14.58 17.91 -8.53
C LEU A 214 14.66 17.89 -10.05
N VAL A 215 14.71 19.06 -10.67
CA VAL A 215 14.80 19.18 -12.12
C VAL A 215 16.02 19.98 -12.51
N THR A 216 16.84 19.36 -13.34
CA THR A 216 18.05 19.95 -13.88
C THR A 216 17.92 20.03 -15.39
N VAL A 217 18.22 21.19 -15.95
CA VAL A 217 18.10 21.46 -17.37
C VAL A 217 19.46 21.80 -17.94
N LYS A 218 19.75 21.27 -19.12
CA LYS A 218 21.00 21.54 -19.83
C LYS A 218 20.70 21.79 -21.31
N VAL A 219 21.13 22.95 -21.80
CA VAL A 219 21.10 23.27 -23.23
C VAL A 219 22.33 22.65 -23.87
N VAL A 220 22.14 21.75 -24.82
CA VAL A 220 23.21 21.05 -25.53
C VAL A 220 23.21 21.41 -27.02
N ASP A 221 24.40 21.50 -27.59
CA ASP A 221 24.61 21.64 -29.02
C ASP A 221 24.36 20.30 -29.73
N PRO A 222 24.16 20.26 -31.07
CA PRO A 222 24.09 19.01 -31.83
C PRO A 222 25.27 18.05 -31.62
N THR A 223 26.41 18.57 -31.17
CA THR A 223 27.61 17.79 -30.82
C THR A 223 27.56 17.18 -29.41
N GLY A 224 26.50 17.43 -28.63
CA GLY A 224 26.32 16.95 -27.26
C GLY A 224 27.09 17.76 -26.20
N LYS A 225 27.81 18.82 -26.59
CA LYS A 225 28.52 19.71 -25.66
C LYS A 225 27.54 20.70 -25.02
N PRO A 226 27.70 21.04 -23.73
CA PRO A 226 26.95 22.12 -23.11
C PRO A 226 27.15 23.43 -23.87
N PHE A 227 26.07 24.17 -24.11
CA PHE A 227 26.15 25.45 -24.82
C PHE A 227 26.95 26.50 -24.04
N ARG A 228 26.92 26.43 -22.70
CA ARG A 228 27.64 27.34 -21.79
C ARG A 228 29.18 27.28 -21.89
N ASP A 229 29.75 26.22 -22.43
CA ASP A 229 31.21 26.05 -22.51
C ASP A 229 31.83 26.66 -23.79
N ARG A 230 31.10 27.54 -24.48
CA ARG A 230 31.53 28.25 -25.70
C ARG A 230 31.89 29.72 -25.45
#